data_AF-A0A2P6V3R8-F1
#
_entry.id   AF-A0A2P6V3R8-F1
#
_cell.length_a   1.000
_cell.length_b   1.000
_cell.length_c   1.000
_cell.angle_alpha   90.00
_cell.angle_beta   90.00
_cell.angle_gamma   90.00
#
_symmetry.space_group_name_H-M   'P 1'
#
loop_
_entity.id
_entity.type
_entity.pdbx_description
1 polymer ?
#
loop_
_entity_poly.entity_id
_entity_poly.type
_entity_poly.pdbx_seq_one_letter_code
_entity_poly.pdbx_strand_id
1 'polypeptide(L)'
;MVAAGTLKHGLGTRYPFLLAAGGSGGVLPPLPPPVVPVDPQALLAPPWPTVLTAEEVARAEGYYGTGRRLRHLAAKLLGGRPIKAYTLGGSVTLGNGASDMRRTAYAPRFFQLLNASFPHSDHVLTNRGVGASASSLFTACLNRMVPADADLVVIEFSANEPPRAPYASDPRRSYEQLLRKVLTLGGGSTFSGGGGPAVIVLHHFSWQLSVGDGAAEGLFYASSEAELGMSASY
;
A
#
# COMPACT_ATOMS: atom_id res chain seq x y z
N MET A 1 -42.68 16.90 23.82
CA MET A 1 -42.21 16.41 25.14
C MET A 1 -41.95 14.92 24.97
N VAL A 2 -40.69 14.50 24.79
CA VAL A 2 -40.32 13.10 24.49
C VAL A 2 -40.05 12.39 25.82
N ALA A 3 -40.80 11.33 26.13
CA ALA A 3 -40.55 10.49 27.29
C ALA A 3 -39.57 9.36 26.88
N ALA A 4 -38.39 9.34 27.51
CA ALA A 4 -37.43 8.26 27.35
C ALA A 4 -37.69 7.18 28.42
N GLY A 5 -38.17 6.01 28.00
CA GLY A 5 -38.27 4.82 28.84
C GLY A 5 -37.12 3.85 28.56
N THR A 6 -36.62 3.17 29.59
CA THR A 6 -35.56 2.15 29.48
C THR A 6 -36.10 0.78 29.92
N LEU A 7 -36.05 -0.22 29.05
CA LEU A 7 -36.28 -1.63 29.41
C LEU A 7 -34.93 -2.37 29.42
N LYS A 8 -34.61 -3.00 30.55
CA LYS A 8 -33.41 -3.83 30.71
C LYS A 8 -33.74 -5.28 30.30
N HIS A 9 -33.05 -5.79 29.30
CA HIS A 9 -32.72 -7.22 29.23
C HIS A 9 -31.24 -7.39 28.87
N GLY A 10 -30.63 -8.43 29.45
CA GLY A 10 -29.19 -8.61 29.61
C GLY A 10 -28.37 -8.68 28.32
N LEU A 11 -27.08 -8.37 28.49
CA LEU A 11 -25.98 -8.35 27.51
C LEU A 11 -25.96 -7.15 26.54
N GLY A 12 -25.52 -6.00 27.08
CA GLY A 12 -24.23 -5.45 26.66
C GLY A 12 -24.11 -4.54 25.44
N THR A 13 -25.14 -4.31 24.63
CA THR A 13 -25.02 -3.37 23.48
C THR A 13 -26.20 -2.41 23.42
N ARG A 14 -25.95 -1.11 23.65
CA ARG A 14 -26.97 -0.05 23.55
C ARG A 14 -27.01 0.49 22.12
N TYR A 15 -28.09 0.24 21.40
CA TYR A 15 -28.41 0.95 20.17
C TYR A 15 -29.45 2.05 20.47
N PRO A 16 -29.26 3.30 19.99
CA PRO A 16 -30.29 4.32 20.13
C PRO A 16 -31.44 3.97 19.18
N PHE A 17 -32.62 3.70 19.74
CA PHE A 17 -33.85 3.56 18.96
C PHE A 17 -34.60 4.89 18.99
N LEU A 18 -34.77 5.54 17.85
CA LEU A 18 -35.72 6.64 17.71
C LEU A 18 -37.13 6.04 17.52
N LEU A 19 -38.02 6.23 18.50
CA LEU A 19 -39.45 6.03 18.28
C LEU A 19 -39.98 7.22 17.47
N ALA A 20 -40.27 7.00 16.19
CA ALA A 20 -41.06 7.93 15.39
C ALA A 20 -42.55 7.70 15.67
N ALA A 21 -43.24 8.75 16.12
CA ALA A 21 -44.68 8.75 16.28
C ALA A 21 -45.37 9.07 14.94
N GLY A 22 -46.30 8.19 14.53
CA GLY A 22 -47.47 8.49 13.68
C GLY A 22 -47.25 8.95 12.23
N GLY A 23 -47.63 8.11 11.27
CA GLY A 23 -47.85 8.55 9.88
C GLY A 23 -47.94 7.41 8.85
N SER A 24 -49.17 7.10 8.43
CA SER A 24 -49.59 6.50 7.15
C SER A 24 -48.67 5.48 6.44
N GLY A 25 -49.05 4.20 6.48
CA GLY A 25 -49.17 3.28 5.33
C GLY A 25 -47.99 3.04 4.36
N GLY A 26 -46.79 3.56 4.63
CA GLY A 26 -45.63 3.38 3.76
C GLY A 26 -45.00 1.99 3.95
N VAL A 27 -44.85 1.24 2.86
CA VAL A 27 -44.01 0.04 2.83
C VAL A 27 -42.61 0.44 3.28
N LEU A 28 -42.15 -0.13 4.39
CA LEU A 28 -40.79 0.10 4.87
C LEU A 28 -39.80 -0.26 3.74
N PRO A 29 -38.80 0.60 3.45
CA PRO A 29 -37.79 0.24 2.48
C PRO A 29 -37.14 -1.08 2.88
N PRO A 30 -36.83 -1.97 1.92
CA PRO A 30 -36.21 -3.24 2.23
C PRO A 30 -34.93 -2.98 3.03
N LEU A 31 -34.76 -3.76 4.11
CA LEU A 31 -33.52 -3.71 4.89
C LEU A 31 -32.34 -3.91 3.93
N PRO A 32 -31.27 -3.11 4.06
CA PRO A 32 -30.07 -3.37 3.28
C PRO A 32 -29.62 -4.80 3.55
N PRO A 33 -29.09 -5.51 2.53
CA PRO A 33 -28.63 -6.87 2.71
C PRO A 33 -27.64 -6.92 3.88
N PRO A 34 -27.68 -7.98 4.72
CA PRO A 34 -26.72 -8.13 5.79
C PRO A 34 -25.31 -8.07 5.18
N VAL A 35 -24.47 -7.20 5.74
CA VAL A 35 -23.05 -7.15 5.38
C VAL A 35 -22.47 -8.51 5.79
N VAL A 36 -22.26 -9.39 4.82
CA VAL A 36 -21.54 -10.64 5.06
C VAL A 36 -20.12 -10.24 5.47
N PRO A 37 -19.63 -10.63 6.65
CA PRO A 37 -18.25 -10.40 7.02
C PRO A 37 -17.39 -11.12 5.98
N VAL A 38 -16.78 -10.36 5.08
CA VAL A 38 -15.81 -10.94 4.17
C VAL A 38 -14.57 -11.19 5.00
N ASP A 39 -14.13 -12.45 5.08
CA ASP A 39 -12.82 -12.76 5.65
C ASP A 39 -11.76 -12.00 4.84
N PRO A 40 -11.08 -10.99 5.43
CA PRO A 40 -10.10 -10.19 4.69
C PRO A 40 -8.94 -11.03 4.18
N GLN A 41 -8.64 -12.16 4.83
CA GLN A 41 -7.59 -13.08 4.39
C GLN A 41 -8.03 -13.92 3.19
N ALA A 42 -9.31 -14.30 3.13
CA ALA A 42 -9.88 -14.97 1.96
C ALA A 42 -9.88 -14.08 0.71
N LEU A 43 -10.03 -12.76 0.89
CA LEU A 43 -9.92 -11.80 -0.22
C LEU A 43 -8.51 -11.72 -0.80
N LEU A 44 -7.47 -11.87 0.02
CA LEU A 44 -6.07 -11.63 -0.36
C LEU A 44 -5.33 -12.90 -0.78
N ALA A 45 -6.04 -13.99 -1.07
CA ALA A 45 -5.44 -15.22 -1.56
C ALA A 45 -4.88 -15.00 -2.98
N PRO A 46 -3.55 -15.08 -3.19
CA PRO A 46 -2.99 -14.96 -4.52
C PRO A 46 -3.45 -16.09 -5.43
N PRO A 47 -3.54 -15.88 -6.75
CA PRO A 47 -3.90 -16.92 -7.71
C PRO A 47 -2.78 -17.95 -7.94
N TRP A 48 -1.76 -17.99 -7.07
CA TRP A 48 -0.64 -18.92 -7.10
C TRP A 48 -0.36 -19.49 -5.70
N PRO A 49 0.30 -20.66 -5.59
CA PRO A 49 0.63 -21.25 -4.30
C PRO A 49 1.48 -20.32 -3.44
N THR A 50 1.10 -20.16 -2.18
CA THR A 50 1.87 -19.43 -1.17
C THR A 50 2.96 -20.34 -0.62
N VAL A 51 4.21 -19.91 -0.71
CA VAL A 51 5.37 -20.64 -0.18
C VAL A 51 5.82 -20.15 1.20
N LEU A 52 5.34 -18.97 1.61
CA LEU A 52 5.65 -18.38 2.91
C LEU A 52 4.51 -18.62 3.90
N THR A 53 4.87 -18.95 5.13
CA THR A 53 3.99 -18.97 6.30
C THR A 53 3.52 -17.55 6.67
N ALA A 54 2.43 -17.45 7.44
CA ALA A 54 1.95 -16.16 7.93
C ALA A 54 3.00 -15.44 8.80
N GLU A 55 3.81 -16.20 9.57
CA GLU A 55 4.91 -15.66 10.38
C GLU A 55 6.04 -15.11 9.50
N GLU A 56 6.41 -15.80 8.41
CA GLU A 56 7.38 -15.29 7.44
C GLU A 56 6.91 -14.00 6.76
N VAL A 57 5.64 -13.93 6.40
CA VAL A 57 5.05 -12.71 5.83
C VAL A 57 5.06 -11.56 6.85
N ALA A 58 4.72 -11.84 8.11
CA ALA A 58 4.74 -10.82 9.16
C ALA A 58 6.13 -10.22 9.39
N ARG A 59 7.20 -11.02 9.23
CA ARG A 59 8.59 -10.55 9.33
C ARG A 59 9.02 -9.62 8.19
N ALA A 60 8.27 -9.58 7.08
CA ALA A 60 8.56 -8.68 5.97
C ALA A 60 8.05 -7.24 6.22
N GLU A 61 7.21 -7.03 7.24
CA GLU A 61 6.74 -5.69 7.59
C GLU A 61 7.81 -4.94 8.40
N GLY A 62 8.58 -4.09 7.73
CA GLY A 62 9.56 -3.24 8.41
C GLY A 62 8.93 -2.11 9.23
N TYR A 63 7.93 -1.42 8.65
CA TYR A 63 7.23 -0.30 9.29
C TYR A 63 5.81 -0.11 8.76
N TYR A 64 4.81 -0.15 9.64
CA TYR A 64 3.39 -0.02 9.28
C TYR A 64 2.96 1.44 8.98
N GLY A 65 3.58 2.41 9.65
CA GLY A 65 3.15 3.80 9.65
C GLY A 65 1.75 4.02 10.23
N THR A 66 1.04 5.05 9.77
CA THR A 66 -0.31 5.38 10.30
C THR A 66 -1.44 4.53 9.71
N GLY A 67 -1.18 3.88 8.56
CA GLY A 67 -2.17 3.17 7.74
C GLY A 67 -3.31 4.04 7.18
N ARG A 68 -3.35 5.35 7.40
CA ARG A 68 -4.53 6.18 7.07
C ARG A 68 -4.86 6.18 5.58
N ARG A 69 -3.85 6.35 4.72
CA ARG A 69 -4.03 6.35 3.26
C ARG A 69 -4.31 4.95 2.71
N LEU A 70 -3.68 3.92 3.30
CA LEU A 70 -3.98 2.53 2.98
C LEU A 70 -5.43 2.16 3.32
N ARG A 71 -5.96 2.61 4.47
CA ARG A 71 -7.38 2.44 4.81
C ARG A 71 -8.31 3.14 3.83
N HIS A 72 -7.93 4.33 3.33
CA HIS A 72 -8.70 5.03 2.29
C HIS A 72 -8.70 4.25 0.96
N LEU A 73 -7.54 3.76 0.54
CA LEU A 73 -7.40 2.89 -0.63
C LEU A 73 -8.23 1.62 -0.47
N ALA A 74 -8.17 0.95 0.69
CA ALA A 74 -8.96 -0.23 0.99
C ALA A 74 -10.46 0.07 0.94
N ALA A 75 -10.93 1.19 1.51
CA ALA A 75 -12.32 1.61 1.41
C ALA A 75 -12.74 1.88 -0.06
N LYS A 76 -11.84 2.39 -0.90
CA LYS A 76 -12.09 2.57 -2.34
C LYS A 76 -12.25 1.22 -3.05
N LEU A 77 -11.36 0.27 -2.79
CA LEU A 77 -11.40 -1.09 -3.35
C LEU A 77 -12.62 -1.90 -2.88
N LEU A 78 -12.90 -1.90 -1.58
CA LEU A 78 -14.08 -2.57 -0.99
C LEU A 78 -15.40 -1.98 -1.48
N GLY A 79 -15.40 -0.69 -1.86
CA GLY A 79 -16.53 -0.05 -2.52
C GLY A 79 -16.63 -0.33 -4.02
N GLY A 80 -15.80 -1.21 -4.58
CA GLY A 80 -15.80 -1.57 -6.01
C GLY A 80 -15.38 -0.43 -6.93
N ARG A 81 -14.56 0.53 -6.48
CA ARG A 81 -14.13 1.67 -7.29
C ARG A 81 -12.73 1.45 -7.89
N PRO A 82 -12.46 1.94 -9.11
CA PRO A 82 -11.17 1.74 -9.77
C PRO A 82 -10.03 2.51 -9.09
N ILE A 83 -8.80 1.98 -9.15
CA ILE A 83 -7.60 2.64 -8.65
C ILE A 83 -6.58 2.90 -9.76
N LYS A 84 -5.75 3.93 -9.56
CA LYS A 84 -4.54 4.20 -10.34
C LYS A 84 -3.30 3.94 -9.48
N ALA A 85 -2.63 2.83 -9.75
CA ALA A 85 -1.43 2.40 -9.06
C ALA A 85 -0.16 2.70 -9.89
N TYR A 86 0.89 3.15 -9.22
CA TYR A 86 2.19 3.47 -9.82
C TYR A 86 3.31 2.77 -9.06
N THR A 87 4.31 2.26 -9.79
CA THR A 87 5.53 1.72 -9.18
C THR A 87 6.73 2.56 -9.63
N LEU A 88 7.53 3.04 -8.69
CA LEU A 88 8.76 3.80 -8.91
C LEU A 88 9.94 2.96 -8.43
N GLY A 89 10.95 2.80 -9.26
CA GLY A 89 12.15 2.08 -8.84
C GLY A 89 13.12 1.77 -9.95
N GLY A 90 14.12 0.96 -9.60
CA GLY A 90 15.21 0.59 -10.50
C GLY A 90 14.84 -0.49 -11.52
N SER A 91 15.85 -1.29 -11.89
CA SER A 91 15.71 -2.40 -12.85
C SER A 91 14.78 -3.50 -12.37
N VAL A 92 14.70 -3.74 -11.06
CA VAL A 92 13.78 -4.75 -10.50
C VAL A 92 12.33 -4.30 -10.69
N THR A 93 12.02 -3.03 -10.41
CA THR A 93 10.72 -2.43 -10.73
C THR A 93 10.42 -2.46 -12.21
N LEU A 94 11.39 -2.15 -13.08
CA LEU A 94 11.22 -2.26 -14.53
C LEU A 94 10.85 -3.70 -14.96
N GLY A 95 11.29 -4.70 -14.20
CA GLY A 95 10.96 -6.12 -14.39
C GLY A 95 12.14 -6.99 -14.81
N ASN A 96 13.38 -6.48 -14.76
CA ASN A 96 14.55 -7.25 -15.15
C ASN A 96 14.67 -8.54 -14.32
N GLY A 97 15.01 -9.64 -15.00
CA GLY A 97 15.11 -10.97 -14.40
C GLY A 97 13.81 -11.77 -14.41
N ALA A 98 12.66 -11.14 -14.69
CA ALA A 98 11.42 -11.86 -14.93
C ALA A 98 11.42 -12.53 -16.31
N SER A 99 10.78 -13.70 -16.42
CA SER A 99 10.58 -14.39 -17.70
C SER A 99 9.72 -13.59 -18.70
N ASP A 100 8.83 -12.74 -18.17
CA ASP A 100 8.04 -11.77 -18.91
C ASP A 100 7.83 -10.54 -18.03
N MET A 101 8.49 -9.43 -18.38
CA MET A 101 8.45 -8.18 -17.62
C MET A 101 7.02 -7.61 -17.46
N ARG A 102 6.10 -7.96 -18.36
CA ARG A 102 4.72 -7.47 -18.34
C ARG A 102 3.78 -8.36 -17.54
N ARG A 103 4.18 -9.60 -17.22
CA ARG A 103 3.31 -10.60 -16.58
C ARG A 103 3.87 -11.20 -15.31
N THR A 104 5.17 -11.51 -15.28
CA THR A 104 5.81 -12.29 -14.21
C THR A 104 6.72 -11.48 -13.32
N ALA A 105 7.00 -10.21 -13.64
CA ALA A 105 7.65 -9.26 -12.74
C ALA A 105 6.78 -8.98 -11.48
N TYR A 106 7.39 -8.48 -10.40
CA TYR A 106 6.66 -8.28 -9.14
C TYR A 106 5.52 -7.27 -9.27
N ALA A 107 5.71 -6.17 -10.02
CA ALA A 107 4.69 -5.14 -10.19
C ALA A 107 3.40 -5.66 -10.85
N PRO A 108 3.45 -6.32 -12.03
CA PRO A 108 2.25 -6.92 -12.62
C PRO A 108 1.68 -8.07 -11.78
N ARG A 109 2.51 -8.87 -11.08
CA ARG A 109 2.00 -9.90 -10.15
C ARG A 109 1.24 -9.29 -8.98
N PHE A 110 1.80 -8.27 -8.32
CA PHE A 110 1.12 -7.54 -7.26
C PHE A 110 -0.24 -7.02 -7.71
N PHE A 111 -0.32 -6.50 -8.95
CA PHE A 111 -1.58 -6.03 -9.50
C PHE A 111 -2.54 -7.15 -9.94
N GLN A 112 -2.03 -8.32 -10.35
CA GLN A 112 -2.85 -9.51 -10.57
C GLN A 112 -3.51 -9.98 -9.27
N LEU A 113 -2.77 -9.99 -8.16
CA LEU A 113 -3.34 -10.25 -6.83
C LEU A 113 -4.43 -9.23 -6.53
N LEU A 114 -4.14 -7.93 -6.69
CA LEU A 114 -5.13 -6.87 -6.44
C LEU A 114 -6.40 -7.04 -7.28
N ASN A 115 -6.27 -7.32 -8.58
CA ASN A 115 -7.42 -7.54 -9.47
C ASN A 115 -8.18 -8.83 -9.16
N ALA A 116 -7.50 -9.88 -8.66
CA ALA A 116 -8.17 -11.10 -8.22
C ALA A 116 -8.98 -10.85 -6.94
N SER A 117 -8.44 -10.06 -6.01
CA SER A 117 -9.10 -9.68 -4.75
C SER A 117 -10.23 -8.66 -4.93
N PHE A 118 -10.03 -7.68 -5.83
CA PHE A 118 -10.92 -6.54 -6.06
C PHE A 118 -11.10 -6.32 -7.56
N PRO A 119 -11.94 -7.11 -8.24
CA PRO A 119 -12.07 -7.02 -9.69
C PRO A 119 -12.69 -5.70 -10.15
N HIS A 120 -12.00 -4.99 -11.05
CA HIS A 120 -12.56 -3.84 -11.76
C HIS A 120 -11.85 -3.66 -13.12
N SER A 121 -12.60 -3.45 -14.21
CA SER A 121 -12.02 -3.29 -15.56
C SER A 121 -11.12 -2.06 -15.70
N ASP A 122 -11.47 -1.00 -14.99
CA ASP A 122 -10.78 0.29 -15.09
C ASP A 122 -9.64 0.46 -14.06
N HIS A 123 -9.20 -0.63 -13.45
CA HIS A 123 -7.96 -0.67 -12.66
C HIS A 123 -6.75 -0.38 -13.56
N VAL A 124 -5.91 0.58 -13.16
CA VAL A 124 -4.71 0.97 -13.91
C VAL A 124 -3.46 0.72 -13.08
N LEU A 125 -2.51 -0.04 -13.64
CA LEU A 125 -1.13 -0.11 -13.18
C LEU A 125 -0.23 0.62 -14.18
N THR A 126 0.55 1.58 -13.70
CA THR A 126 1.63 2.20 -14.49
C THR A 126 2.97 1.91 -13.84
N ASN A 127 3.77 1.07 -14.51
CA ASN A 127 5.12 0.79 -14.09
C ASN A 127 6.09 1.87 -14.59
N ARG A 128 6.74 2.59 -13.68
CA ARG A 128 7.73 3.64 -13.98
C ARG A 128 9.15 3.21 -13.64
N GLY A 129 9.44 1.91 -13.63
CA GLY A 129 10.80 1.42 -13.42
C GLY A 129 11.77 1.98 -14.47
N VAL A 130 12.94 2.46 -14.02
CA VAL A 130 14.04 2.88 -14.89
C VAL A 130 15.29 2.12 -14.47
N GLY A 131 15.85 1.35 -15.40
CA GLY A 131 17.01 0.51 -15.12
C GLY A 131 18.18 1.30 -14.53
N ALA A 132 18.89 0.68 -13.58
CA ALA A 132 20.09 1.22 -12.95
C ALA A 132 19.96 2.67 -12.42
N SER A 133 18.76 3.09 -12.03
CA SER A 133 18.49 4.47 -11.60
C SER A 133 18.23 4.57 -10.10
N ALA A 134 18.80 5.61 -9.49
CA ALA A 134 18.59 5.96 -8.09
C ALA A 134 17.38 6.90 -7.90
N SER A 135 17.02 7.17 -6.64
CA SER A 135 15.85 7.99 -6.29
C SER A 135 15.94 9.44 -6.78
N SER A 136 17.14 9.96 -7.00
CA SER A 136 17.38 11.33 -7.49
C SER A 136 16.72 11.63 -8.84
N LEU A 137 16.77 10.67 -9.78
CA LEU A 137 16.08 10.79 -11.07
C LEU A 137 14.56 10.96 -10.88
N PHE A 138 13.97 10.14 -10.02
CA PHE A 138 12.55 10.14 -9.74
C PHE A 138 12.12 11.38 -8.96
N THR A 139 12.98 11.85 -8.05
CA THR A 139 12.79 13.12 -7.34
C THR A 139 12.67 14.27 -8.33
N ALA A 140 13.58 14.35 -9.31
CA ALA A 140 13.55 15.40 -10.33
C ALA A 140 12.30 15.29 -11.23
N CYS A 141 11.91 14.06 -11.61
CA CYS A 141 10.90 13.81 -12.64
C CYS A 141 9.49 13.48 -12.11
N LEU A 142 9.26 13.48 -10.79
CA LEU A 142 8.04 12.93 -10.18
C LEU A 142 6.74 13.42 -10.84
N ASN A 143 6.62 14.73 -11.06
CA ASN A 143 5.39 15.33 -11.59
C ASN A 143 5.03 14.87 -13.01
N ARG A 144 5.99 14.31 -13.76
CA ARG A 144 5.77 13.69 -15.08
C ARG A 144 5.54 12.18 -14.97
N MET A 145 5.99 11.56 -13.90
CA MET A 145 5.90 10.11 -13.68
C MET A 145 4.60 9.70 -13.01
N VAL A 146 4.16 10.48 -12.02
CA VAL A 146 2.99 10.20 -11.17
C VAL A 146 2.03 11.39 -11.22
N PRO A 147 0.84 11.22 -11.79
CA PRO A 147 -0.22 12.22 -11.74
C PRO A 147 -0.71 12.51 -10.31
N ALA A 148 -1.32 13.67 -10.11
CA ALA A 148 -1.82 14.09 -8.80
C ALA A 148 -2.99 13.25 -8.28
N ASP A 149 -3.68 12.50 -9.16
CA ASP A 149 -4.83 11.64 -8.84
C ASP A 149 -4.45 10.16 -8.66
N ALA A 150 -3.17 9.86 -8.41
CA ALA A 150 -2.72 8.52 -8.06
C ALA A 150 -3.33 8.06 -6.72
N ASP A 151 -3.75 6.79 -6.66
CA ASP A 151 -4.32 6.18 -5.45
C ASP A 151 -3.27 5.38 -4.66
N LEU A 152 -2.31 4.79 -5.36
CA LEU A 152 -1.26 3.94 -4.79
C LEU A 152 0.07 4.22 -5.49
N VAL A 153 1.14 4.39 -4.70
CA VAL A 153 2.51 4.49 -5.17
C VAL A 153 3.38 3.51 -4.40
N VAL A 154 4.05 2.60 -5.11
CA VAL A 154 5.07 1.70 -4.55
C VAL A 154 6.45 2.25 -4.91
N ILE A 155 7.35 2.37 -3.94
CA ILE A 155 8.67 2.98 -4.09
C ILE A 155 9.76 1.97 -3.72
N GLU A 156 10.74 1.79 -4.59
CA GLU A 156 11.80 0.78 -4.40
C GLU A 156 13.14 1.28 -4.95
N PHE A 157 14.13 1.49 -4.06
CA PHE A 157 15.46 1.95 -4.45
C PHE A 157 16.60 1.32 -3.64
N SER A 158 16.33 0.29 -2.85
CA SER A 158 17.30 -0.18 -1.83
C SER A 158 18.56 -0.78 -2.45
N ALA A 159 18.39 -1.42 -3.60
CA ALA A 159 19.48 -1.99 -4.38
C ALA A 159 20.19 -0.96 -5.29
N ASN A 160 19.62 0.23 -5.48
CA ASN A 160 20.14 1.26 -6.39
C ASN A 160 20.77 2.45 -5.66
N GLU A 161 20.46 2.61 -4.37
CA GLU A 161 21.07 3.62 -3.52
C GLU A 161 22.38 3.11 -2.91
N PRO A 162 23.41 3.97 -2.77
CA PRO A 162 24.67 3.54 -2.17
C PRO A 162 24.44 3.03 -0.74
N PRO A 163 24.96 1.84 -0.37
CA PRO A 163 24.85 1.35 0.99
C PRO A 163 25.71 2.20 1.93
N ARG A 164 25.27 2.41 3.17
CA ARG A 164 26.00 3.14 4.22
C ARG A 164 26.32 4.61 3.88
N ALA A 165 25.59 5.21 2.93
CA ALA A 165 25.73 6.63 2.65
C ALA A 165 25.27 7.46 3.86
N PRO A 166 26.00 8.50 4.28
CA PRO A 166 25.59 9.36 5.39
C PRO A 166 24.22 9.99 5.14
N TYR A 167 23.41 10.17 6.19
CA TYR A 167 22.06 10.77 6.06
C TYR A 167 22.05 12.16 5.40
N ALA A 168 23.12 12.95 5.58
CA ALA A 168 23.26 14.27 4.97
C ALA A 168 23.76 14.26 3.51
N SER A 169 23.99 13.08 2.93
CA SER A 169 24.48 12.94 1.55
C SER A 169 23.38 13.23 0.52
N ASP A 170 23.78 13.61 -0.70
CA ASP A 170 22.84 13.90 -1.80
C ASP A 170 21.89 12.75 -2.14
N PRO A 171 22.32 11.46 -2.18
CA PRO A 171 21.41 10.35 -2.42
C PRO A 171 20.33 10.23 -1.35
N ARG A 172 20.68 10.39 -0.06
CA ARG A 172 19.72 10.34 1.05
C ARG A 172 18.75 11.52 1.04
N ARG A 173 19.25 12.74 0.81
CA ARG A 173 18.40 13.93 0.65
C ARG A 173 17.43 13.80 -0.52
N SER A 174 17.90 13.22 -1.64
CA SER A 174 17.06 12.97 -2.82
C SER A 174 15.93 12.00 -2.48
N TYR A 175 16.26 10.87 -1.84
CA TYR A 175 15.25 9.89 -1.43
C TYR A 175 14.20 10.48 -0.47
N GLU A 176 14.63 11.19 0.57
CA GLU A 176 13.72 11.88 1.48
C GLU A 176 12.82 12.88 0.74
N GLN A 177 13.40 13.67 -0.17
CA GLN A 177 12.65 14.63 -0.98
C GLN A 177 11.64 13.92 -1.89
N LEU A 178 11.96 12.77 -2.48
CA LEU A 178 11.01 11.96 -3.24
C LEU A 178 9.81 11.57 -2.37
N LEU A 179 10.05 11.02 -1.18
CA LEU A 179 8.98 10.62 -0.26
C LEU A 179 8.08 11.81 0.09
N ARG A 180 8.68 12.94 0.48
CA ARG A 180 7.93 14.17 0.79
C ARG A 180 7.07 14.61 -0.40
N LYS A 181 7.65 14.63 -1.60
CA LYS A 181 6.92 15.03 -2.81
C LYS A 181 5.75 14.10 -3.11
N VAL A 182 5.94 12.78 -3.02
CA VAL A 182 4.85 11.79 -3.19
C VAL A 182 3.76 12.00 -2.14
N LEU A 183 4.13 12.28 -0.89
CA LEU A 183 3.16 12.55 0.18
C LEU A 183 2.38 13.85 -0.07
N THR A 184 2.94 14.83 -0.78
CA THR A 184 2.23 16.07 -1.15
C THR A 184 1.41 15.99 -2.44
N LEU A 185 1.45 14.87 -3.17
CA LEU A 185 0.56 14.66 -4.33
C LEU A 185 -0.92 14.74 -3.88
N GLY A 186 -1.77 15.29 -4.73
CA GLY A 186 -3.21 15.44 -4.45
C GLY A 186 -3.62 16.74 -3.74
N GLY A 187 -2.69 17.68 -3.54
CA GLY A 187 -3.03 19.11 -3.38
C GLY A 187 -3.54 19.61 -2.02
N GLY A 188 -3.43 18.85 -0.93
CA GLY A 188 -3.87 19.31 0.40
C GLY A 188 -2.72 19.54 1.39
N SER A 189 -2.36 20.80 1.64
CA SER A 189 -1.55 21.21 2.82
C SER A 189 -2.32 21.09 4.15
N THR A 190 -3.56 20.63 4.12
CA THR A 190 -4.39 20.37 5.29
C THR A 190 -4.24 18.92 5.73
N PHE A 191 -3.76 18.71 6.95
CA PHE A 191 -3.69 17.42 7.65
C PHE A 191 -5.02 16.63 7.73
N SER A 192 -6.14 17.19 7.26
CA SER A 192 -7.50 16.68 7.44
C SER A 192 -8.13 15.95 6.24
N GLY A 193 -7.50 15.89 5.06
CA GLY A 193 -8.11 15.28 3.86
C GLY A 193 -7.24 14.17 3.25
N GLY A 194 -7.80 12.98 3.03
CA GLY A 194 -7.14 11.83 2.41
C GLY A 194 -6.83 11.99 0.92
N GLY A 195 -6.35 13.15 0.49
CA GLY A 195 -6.21 13.51 -0.93
C GLY A 195 -4.99 12.93 -1.67
N GLY A 196 -3.99 12.39 -0.96
CA GLY A 196 -2.78 11.84 -1.57
C GLY A 196 -2.76 10.32 -1.64
N PRO A 197 -1.89 9.73 -2.48
CA PRO A 197 -1.80 8.28 -2.67
C PRO A 197 -1.40 7.58 -1.38
N ALA A 198 -1.89 6.34 -1.21
CA ALA A 198 -1.25 5.38 -0.32
C ALA A 198 0.18 5.12 -0.82
N VAL A 199 1.15 5.05 0.10
CA VAL A 199 2.55 4.83 -0.22
C VAL A 199 3.01 3.53 0.42
N ILE A 200 3.63 2.66 -0.37
CA ILE A 200 4.30 1.45 0.09
C ILE A 200 5.77 1.61 -0.27
N VAL A 201 6.66 1.50 0.71
CA VAL A 201 8.10 1.39 0.46
C VAL A 201 8.45 -0.08 0.45
N LEU A 202 9.11 -0.53 -0.62
CA LEU A 202 9.58 -1.88 -0.81
C LEU A 202 11.11 -1.88 -0.78
N HIS A 203 11.69 -2.82 -0.04
CA HIS A 203 13.13 -3.03 0.02
C HIS A 203 13.46 -4.39 -0.61
N HIS A 204 14.15 -4.38 -1.77
CA HIS A 204 14.64 -5.62 -2.36
C HIS A 204 15.97 -6.06 -1.72
N PHE A 205 16.08 -7.36 -1.52
CA PHE A 205 17.29 -8.02 -1.07
C PHE A 205 18.11 -8.54 -2.27
N SER A 206 19.33 -8.03 -2.44
CA SER A 206 20.24 -8.49 -3.50
C SER A 206 21.08 -9.68 -3.03
N TRP A 207 20.45 -10.85 -2.97
CA TRP A 207 21.09 -12.06 -2.45
C TRP A 207 22.40 -12.44 -3.14
N GLN A 208 22.61 -12.07 -4.42
CA GLN A 208 23.86 -12.35 -5.13
C GLN A 208 25.06 -11.54 -4.61
N LEU A 209 24.80 -10.50 -3.81
CA LEU A 209 25.80 -9.63 -3.21
C LEU A 209 26.00 -9.92 -1.72
N SER A 210 25.33 -10.94 -1.19
CA SER A 210 25.51 -11.39 0.19
C SER A 210 26.91 -12.00 0.36
N VAL A 211 27.53 -11.71 1.50
CA VAL A 211 28.76 -12.36 1.96
C VAL A 211 28.38 -13.58 2.78
N GLY A 212 29.11 -14.68 2.63
CA GLY A 212 28.82 -15.97 3.25
C GLY A 212 28.17 -16.97 2.27
N ASP A 213 28.17 -18.25 2.61
CA ASP A 213 27.55 -19.32 1.83
C ASP A 213 26.18 -19.75 2.37
N GLY A 214 25.77 -19.22 3.53
CA GLY A 214 24.56 -19.62 4.24
C GLY A 214 24.66 -21.00 4.90
N ALA A 215 25.81 -21.67 4.81
CA ALA A 215 26.05 -23.01 5.34
C ALA A 215 27.06 -22.99 6.49
N ALA A 216 28.25 -22.42 6.27
CA ALA A 216 29.28 -22.22 7.29
C ALA A 216 29.22 -20.82 7.92
N GLU A 217 28.77 -19.83 7.14
CA GLU A 217 28.60 -18.44 7.59
C GLU A 217 27.20 -17.93 7.24
N GLY A 218 26.66 -17.00 8.04
CA GLY A 218 25.40 -16.34 7.71
C GLY A 218 25.49 -15.53 6.41
N LEU A 219 24.38 -15.41 5.69
CA LEU A 219 24.30 -14.51 4.52
C LEU A 219 24.12 -13.06 5.00
N PHE A 220 25.22 -12.30 4.99
CA PHE A 220 25.21 -10.89 5.37
C PHE A 220 25.19 -9.99 4.14
N TYR A 221 24.18 -9.14 4.03
CA TYR A 221 24.07 -8.16 2.95
C TYR A 221 24.04 -6.75 3.55
N ALA A 222 24.82 -5.85 2.96
CA ALA A 222 24.81 -4.44 3.28
C ALA A 222 24.08 -3.68 2.18
N SER A 223 22.84 -3.31 2.47
CA SER A 223 22.00 -2.51 1.59
C SER A 223 21.85 -1.09 2.15
N SER A 224 21.10 -0.25 1.44
CA SER A 224 20.65 1.04 1.96
C SER A 224 19.33 0.94 2.75
N GLU A 225 18.75 -0.26 2.92
CA GLU A 225 17.44 -0.51 3.51
C GLU A 225 17.29 0.15 4.89
N ALA A 226 18.26 -0.01 5.78
CA ALA A 226 18.17 0.54 7.13
C ALA A 226 18.06 2.08 7.10
N GLU A 227 18.85 2.74 6.26
CA GLU A 227 18.85 4.20 6.15
C GLU A 227 17.63 4.73 5.41
N LEU A 228 17.20 4.04 4.34
CA LEU A 228 15.99 4.40 3.59
C LEU A 228 14.74 4.17 4.44
N GLY A 229 14.66 3.04 5.15
CA GLY A 229 13.57 2.70 6.07
C GLY A 229 13.46 3.70 7.22
N MET A 230 14.59 4.14 7.79
CA MET A 230 14.62 5.25 8.74
C MET A 230 14.03 6.52 8.12
N SER A 231 14.45 6.89 6.92
CA SER A 231 13.93 8.08 6.22
C SER A 231 12.43 7.99 5.90
N ALA A 232 11.91 6.78 5.68
CA ALA A 232 10.50 6.52 5.39
C ALA A 232 9.59 6.45 6.63
N SER A 233 10.18 6.36 7.82
CA SER A 233 9.46 6.22 9.09
C SER A 233 9.16 7.55 9.78
N TYR A 234 9.68 8.67 9.26
CA TYR A 234 9.44 10.04 9.73
C TYR A 234 8.42 10.77 8.85
#